data_AF-K0KWV5-F1
#
_entry.id   AF-K0KWV5-F1
#
_cell.length_a   1.000
_cell.length_b   1.000
_cell.length_c   1.000
_cell.angle_alpha   90.00
_cell.angle_beta   90.00
_cell.angle_gamma   90.00
#
_symmetry.space_group_name_H-M   'P 1'
#
loop_
_entity.id
_entity.type
_entity.pdbx_description
1 polymer ?
#
loop_
_entity_poly.entity_id
_entity_poly.type
_entity_poly.pdbx_seq_one_letter_code
_entity_poly.pdbx_strand_id
1 'polypeptide(L)'
;MVRLSKMISNLKNLLIGTSHPSEMNDDLAARSTKGYNTILSLTDEELIGTLCLESASFKDSEVTSRLYQCHQSDRFIAALCDPRTSFEYKINEIFQVVEPQNVEYIKFSVKLKLKIHPTKALSEENIRNIRVYLDSCGSAHHFTIFMKPDLNLPDVLTYLNQVGSLKSDKDVDDDICKINSERLPRILILISNPKFFKCFHKLLSFYSNNSLETSSCSRKYRLIGKVIQKQSSKYIYNIKGTIPHRNCVYFFIPLESQREECINDDFIKRYFFVFEKMKLENPSSDHHRSYSIYDMECANDQINIKAIDYLNS
;
A
#
# COMPACT_ATOMS: atom_id res chain seq x y z
N MET A 1 53.15 -23.84 -29.32
CA MET A 1 52.78 -24.69 -28.15
C MET A 1 52.42 -23.92 -26.87
N VAL A 2 52.96 -22.72 -26.61
CA VAL A 2 52.69 -21.94 -25.37
C VAL A 2 51.25 -21.39 -25.26
N ARG A 3 50.55 -21.15 -26.39
CA ARG A 3 49.17 -20.61 -26.38
C ARG A 3 48.08 -21.62 -26.00
N LEU A 4 48.30 -22.92 -26.21
CA LEU A 4 47.30 -23.95 -25.88
C LEU A 4 47.25 -24.23 -24.36
N SER A 5 48.40 -24.20 -23.69
CA SER A 5 48.51 -24.43 -22.24
C SER A 5 47.81 -23.34 -21.42
N LYS A 6 47.82 -22.08 -21.88
CA LYS A 6 47.17 -20.94 -21.20
C LYS A 6 45.64 -20.96 -21.36
N MET A 7 45.13 -21.48 -22.48
CA MET A 7 43.68 -21.68 -22.67
C MET A 7 43.13 -22.81 -21.80
N ILE A 8 43.90 -23.88 -21.57
CA ILE A 8 43.47 -25.01 -20.73
C ILE A 8 43.49 -24.64 -19.23
N SER A 9 44.42 -23.79 -18.77
CA SER A 9 44.41 -23.35 -17.35
C SER A 9 43.25 -22.39 -17.05
N ASN A 10 42.86 -21.54 -18.00
CA ASN A 10 41.71 -20.65 -17.83
C ASN A 10 40.38 -21.42 -17.83
N LEU A 11 40.28 -22.52 -18.59
CA LEU A 11 39.12 -23.42 -18.55
C LEU A 11 39.01 -24.20 -17.24
N LYS A 12 40.14 -24.65 -16.65
CA LYS A 12 40.13 -25.27 -15.31
C LYS A 12 39.71 -24.29 -14.21
N ASN A 13 40.14 -23.02 -14.27
CA ASN A 13 39.72 -22.02 -13.30
C ASN A 13 38.24 -21.62 -13.44
N LEU A 14 37.66 -21.72 -14.65
CA LEU A 14 36.23 -21.53 -14.87
C LEU A 14 35.37 -22.70 -14.35
N LEU A 15 35.93 -23.91 -14.29
CA LEU A 15 35.24 -25.12 -13.83
C LEU A 15 35.39 -25.40 -12.31
N ILE A 16 36.26 -24.67 -11.61
CA ILE A 16 36.51 -24.84 -10.16
C ILE A 16 35.86 -23.70 -9.34
N GLY A 17 35.28 -22.69 -10.00
CA GLY A 17 34.63 -21.53 -9.35
C GLY A 17 33.12 -21.67 -9.08
N THR A 18 32.52 -22.85 -9.27
CA THR A 18 31.11 -23.09 -8.91
C THR A 18 31.01 -23.70 -7.51
N SER A 19 31.31 -22.90 -6.48
CA SER A 19 30.65 -23.07 -5.19
C SER A 19 29.28 -22.40 -5.28
N HIS A 20 28.24 -23.22 -5.15
CA HIS A 20 26.79 -22.98 -5.19
C HIS A 20 26.26 -21.53 -5.17
N PRO A 21 25.79 -21.00 -6.31
CA PRO A 21 24.92 -19.82 -6.36
C PRO A 21 23.56 -20.03 -5.67
N SER A 22 23.13 -21.30 -5.52
CA SER A 22 21.87 -21.66 -4.86
C SER A 22 21.94 -21.46 -3.34
N GLU A 23 23.02 -21.89 -2.68
CA GLU A 23 23.17 -21.81 -1.23
C GLU A 23 23.26 -20.37 -0.71
N MET A 24 23.89 -19.46 -1.46
CA MET A 24 23.97 -18.04 -1.10
C MET A 24 22.60 -17.34 -1.17
N ASN A 25 21.76 -17.69 -2.14
CA ASN A 25 20.41 -17.14 -2.25
C ASN A 25 19.48 -17.73 -1.17
N ASP A 26 19.64 -19.01 -0.84
CA ASP A 26 18.85 -19.69 0.19
C ASP A 26 19.17 -19.16 1.59
N ASP A 27 20.44 -18.89 1.91
CA ASP A 27 20.85 -18.28 3.19
C ASP A 27 20.33 -16.83 3.33
N LEU A 28 20.36 -16.03 2.25
CA LEU A 28 19.79 -14.68 2.25
C LEU A 28 18.27 -14.69 2.47
N ALA A 29 17.54 -15.58 1.78
CA ALA A 29 16.10 -15.72 1.94
C ALA A 29 15.72 -16.21 3.35
N ALA A 30 16.49 -17.16 3.90
CA ALA A 30 16.31 -17.64 5.26
C ALA A 30 16.55 -16.53 6.30
N ARG A 31 17.62 -15.75 6.14
CA ARG A 31 17.92 -14.59 7.01
C ARG A 31 16.86 -13.50 6.91
N SER A 32 16.37 -13.22 5.71
CA SER A 32 15.27 -12.27 5.48
C SER A 32 13.99 -12.74 6.18
N THR A 33 13.65 -14.03 6.06
CA THR A 33 12.49 -14.63 6.76
C THR A 33 12.65 -14.59 8.28
N LYS A 34 13.85 -14.88 8.80
CA LYS A 34 14.15 -14.73 10.22
C LYS A 34 13.96 -13.27 10.66
N GLY A 35 14.51 -12.31 9.93
CA GLY A 35 14.35 -10.88 10.21
C GLY A 35 12.90 -10.43 10.26
N TYR A 36 12.09 -10.84 9.29
CA TYR A 36 10.64 -10.63 9.29
C TYR A 36 9.98 -11.11 10.58
N ASN A 37 10.21 -12.37 10.94
CA ASN A 37 9.62 -12.98 12.12
C ASN A 37 10.12 -12.30 13.40
N THR A 38 11.40 -11.95 13.48
CA THR A 38 11.98 -11.22 14.61
C THR A 38 11.27 -9.89 14.82
N ILE A 39 11.03 -9.09 13.77
CA ILE A 39 10.32 -7.81 13.91
C ILE A 39 8.91 -8.03 14.48
N LEU A 40 8.19 -9.03 13.99
CA LEU A 40 6.83 -9.32 14.44
C LEU A 40 6.76 -9.83 15.88
N SER A 41 7.84 -10.43 16.41
CA SER A 41 7.91 -10.94 17.77
C SER A 41 8.42 -9.93 18.80
N LEU A 42 8.88 -8.74 18.38
CA LEU A 42 9.37 -7.73 19.32
C LEU A 42 8.26 -7.28 20.27
N THR A 43 8.62 -7.15 21.54
CA THR A 43 7.80 -6.40 22.51
C THR A 43 7.77 -4.91 22.13
N ASP A 44 6.82 -4.15 22.68
CA ASP A 44 6.71 -2.72 22.40
C ASP A 44 8.00 -1.96 22.76
N GLU A 45 8.66 -2.32 23.88
CA GLU A 45 9.93 -1.72 24.32
C GLU A 45 11.09 -2.05 23.37
N GLU A 46 11.22 -3.33 22.97
CA GLU A 46 12.25 -3.75 22.01
C GLU A 46 12.04 -3.12 20.64
N LEU A 47 10.78 -3.02 20.19
CA LEU A 47 10.41 -2.37 18.94
C LEU A 47 10.85 -0.91 18.94
N ILE A 48 10.51 -0.15 19.99
CA ILE A 48 10.90 1.25 20.14
C ILE A 48 12.42 1.37 20.28
N GLY A 49 13.08 0.44 20.99
CA GLY A 49 14.52 0.43 21.18
C GLY A 49 15.33 0.06 19.93
N THR A 50 14.73 -0.66 18.99
CA THR A 50 15.42 -1.24 17.81
C THR A 50 15.11 -0.50 16.52
N LEU A 51 13.85 -0.12 16.30
CA LEU A 51 13.36 0.44 15.05
C LEU A 51 12.96 1.91 15.20
N CYS A 52 13.07 2.64 14.10
CA CYS A 52 12.51 3.96 13.93
C CYS A 52 11.74 4.05 12.62
N LEU A 53 11.05 5.18 12.44
CA LEU A 53 10.39 5.53 11.20
C LEU A 53 11.28 6.48 10.42
N GLU A 54 11.42 6.23 9.12
CA GLU A 54 11.99 7.21 8.20
C GLU A 54 10.98 7.57 7.13
N SER A 55 11.13 8.78 6.58
CA SER A 55 10.36 9.20 5.42
C SER A 55 10.55 8.17 4.31
N ALA A 56 9.44 7.66 3.76
CA ALA A 56 9.50 6.84 2.56
C ALA A 56 9.82 7.77 1.39
N SER A 57 11.13 8.01 1.17
CA SER A 57 11.64 9.01 0.23
C SER A 57 10.94 8.93 -1.12
N PHE A 58 10.36 10.05 -1.53
CA PHE A 58 9.77 10.26 -2.84
C PHE A 58 10.91 10.36 -3.87
N LYS A 59 11.19 9.29 -4.63
CA LYS A 59 12.00 9.46 -5.85
C LYS A 59 11.26 10.38 -6.83
N ASP A 60 11.94 11.09 -7.72
CA ASP A 60 11.33 11.96 -8.73
C ASP A 60 10.25 11.26 -9.59
N SER A 61 10.28 9.91 -9.66
CA SER A 61 9.21 9.08 -10.22
C SER A 61 7.87 9.14 -9.46
N GLU A 62 7.78 9.79 -8.29
CA GLU A 62 6.54 10.01 -7.51
C GLU A 62 5.78 11.28 -7.93
N VAL A 63 6.28 12.03 -8.91
CA VAL A 63 5.59 13.20 -9.51
C VAL A 63 4.43 12.76 -10.43
N THR A 64 4.31 11.46 -10.71
CA THR A 64 3.25 10.90 -11.55
C THR A 64 2.01 10.52 -10.75
N SER A 65 0.88 10.40 -11.45
CA SER A 65 -0.35 9.85 -10.90
C SER A 65 -0.13 8.45 -10.33
N ARG A 66 -0.78 8.16 -9.21
CA ARG A 66 -0.74 6.87 -8.52
C ARG A 66 -2.12 6.27 -8.44
N LEU A 67 -2.20 5.03 -8.90
CA LEU A 67 -3.36 4.16 -8.77
C LEU A 67 -3.18 3.32 -7.50
N TYR A 68 -4.09 3.50 -6.55
CA TYR A 68 -4.14 2.75 -5.31
C TYR A 68 -5.39 1.89 -5.29
N GLN A 69 -5.19 0.60 -5.14
CA GLN A 69 -6.25 -0.39 -5.30
C GLN A 69 -6.74 -0.84 -3.92
N CYS A 70 -8.05 -0.94 -3.78
CA CYS A 70 -8.73 -1.65 -2.72
C CYS A 70 -9.65 -2.63 -3.45
N HIS A 71 -9.11 -3.75 -3.96
CA HIS A 71 -9.87 -4.70 -4.76
C HIS A 71 -9.76 -6.13 -4.24
N GLN A 72 -10.80 -6.90 -4.50
CA GLN A 72 -10.84 -8.35 -4.35
C GLN A 72 -10.76 -9.06 -5.72
N SER A 73 -10.88 -8.34 -6.84
CA SER A 73 -10.97 -8.89 -8.20
C SER A 73 -9.91 -8.32 -9.16
N ASP A 74 -8.87 -9.11 -9.47
CA ASP A 74 -7.85 -8.74 -10.48
C ASP A 74 -8.46 -8.49 -11.87
N ARG A 75 -9.60 -9.12 -12.15
CA ARG A 75 -10.35 -8.92 -13.40
C ARG A 75 -10.98 -7.54 -13.49
N PHE A 76 -11.41 -6.95 -12.37
CA PHE A 76 -11.89 -5.56 -12.37
C PHE A 76 -10.77 -4.60 -12.75
N ILE A 77 -9.59 -4.76 -12.15
CA ILE A 77 -8.44 -3.92 -12.48
C ILE A 77 -8.01 -4.11 -13.93
N ALA A 78 -7.97 -5.36 -14.41
CA ALA A 78 -7.67 -5.64 -15.80
C ALA A 78 -8.68 -4.97 -16.74
N ALA A 79 -9.98 -5.10 -16.48
CA ALA A 79 -11.02 -4.45 -17.29
C ALA A 79 -10.93 -2.92 -17.26
N LEU A 80 -10.66 -2.34 -16.08
CA LEU A 80 -10.46 -0.90 -15.89
C LEU A 80 -9.27 -0.38 -16.70
N CYS A 81 -8.17 -1.13 -16.76
CA CYS A 81 -6.93 -0.70 -17.41
C CYS A 81 -6.72 -1.29 -18.82
N ASP A 82 -7.69 -2.05 -19.37
CA ASP A 82 -7.56 -2.71 -20.67
C ASP A 82 -7.46 -1.65 -21.79
N PRO A 83 -6.35 -1.56 -22.52
CA PRO A 83 -6.17 -0.55 -23.56
C PRO A 83 -7.06 -0.79 -24.80
N ARG A 84 -7.69 -1.96 -24.92
CA ARG A 84 -8.50 -2.35 -26.10
C ARG A 84 -9.96 -1.90 -26.02
N THR A 85 -10.43 -1.51 -24.85
CA THR A 85 -11.81 -1.01 -24.65
C THR A 85 -11.82 0.51 -24.56
N SER A 86 -12.85 1.17 -25.09
CA SER A 86 -12.96 2.63 -24.99
C SER A 86 -13.33 3.09 -23.57
N PHE A 87 -12.97 4.32 -23.21
CA PHE A 87 -13.42 4.92 -21.95
C PHE A 87 -14.94 4.92 -21.80
N GLU A 88 -15.67 5.25 -22.87
CA GLU A 88 -17.14 5.23 -22.90
C GLU A 88 -17.71 3.83 -22.58
N TYR A 89 -17.12 2.79 -23.15
CA TYR A 89 -17.49 1.42 -22.80
C TYR A 89 -17.22 1.14 -21.31
N LYS A 90 -16.04 1.52 -20.80
CA LYS A 90 -15.67 1.26 -19.41
C LYS A 90 -16.57 1.99 -18.41
N ILE A 91 -16.89 3.25 -18.63
CA ILE A 91 -17.77 4.01 -17.74
C ILE A 91 -19.21 3.52 -17.81
N ASN A 92 -19.66 2.97 -18.94
CA ASN A 92 -21.01 2.43 -19.09
C ASN A 92 -21.14 1.02 -18.48
N GLU A 93 -20.16 0.15 -18.68
CA GLU A 93 -20.27 -1.28 -18.37
C GLU A 93 -19.42 -1.76 -17.18
N ILE A 94 -18.30 -1.10 -16.85
CA ILE A 94 -17.30 -1.64 -15.91
C ILE A 94 -17.33 -0.93 -14.56
N PHE A 95 -17.25 0.42 -14.56
CA PHE A 95 -17.11 1.19 -13.33
C PHE A 95 -18.03 2.41 -13.31
N GLN A 96 -18.22 2.95 -12.11
CA GLN A 96 -18.76 4.29 -11.91
C GLN A 96 -17.75 5.12 -11.12
N VAL A 97 -17.75 6.43 -11.36
CA VAL A 97 -16.94 7.39 -10.61
C VAL A 97 -17.74 7.86 -9.40
N VAL A 98 -17.09 7.91 -8.24
CA VAL A 98 -17.68 8.40 -7.00
C VAL A 98 -17.35 9.89 -6.85
N GLU A 99 -18.38 10.70 -6.61
CA GLU A 99 -18.27 12.14 -6.39
C GLU A 99 -18.06 12.47 -4.89
N PRO A 100 -17.47 13.64 -4.57
CA PRO A 100 -16.88 14.62 -5.48
C PRO A 100 -15.51 14.20 -6.02
N GLN A 101 -15.19 14.56 -7.27
CA GLN A 101 -13.84 14.44 -7.81
C GLN A 101 -12.91 15.58 -7.37
N ASN A 102 -11.61 15.45 -7.63
CA ASN A 102 -10.60 16.49 -7.41
C ASN A 102 -10.45 16.98 -5.95
N VAL A 103 -10.60 16.08 -4.98
CA VAL A 103 -10.56 16.46 -3.56
C VAL A 103 -9.15 16.41 -2.99
N GLU A 104 -8.76 17.41 -2.20
CA GLU A 104 -7.45 17.44 -1.56
C GLU A 104 -7.31 16.44 -0.42
N TYR A 105 -6.11 15.88 -0.29
CA TYR A 105 -5.64 15.03 0.79
C TYR A 105 -4.20 15.37 1.15
N ILE A 106 -3.85 15.19 2.41
CA ILE A 106 -2.47 15.15 2.88
C ILE A 106 -2.03 13.68 2.86
N LYS A 107 -1.02 13.36 2.06
CA LYS A 107 -0.35 12.05 2.06
C LYS A 107 0.79 12.09 3.06
N PHE A 108 0.76 11.26 4.07
CA PHE A 108 1.86 10.97 4.98
C PHE A 108 2.44 9.59 4.65
N SER A 109 3.75 9.46 4.48
CA SER A 109 4.37 8.17 4.10
C SER A 109 5.68 7.91 4.82
N VAL A 110 5.78 6.74 5.46
CA VAL A 110 6.94 6.30 6.24
C VAL A 110 7.27 4.85 5.96
N LYS A 111 8.48 4.45 6.34
CA LYS A 111 8.91 3.05 6.36
C LYS A 111 9.73 2.71 7.60
N LEU A 112 9.78 1.42 7.91
CA LEU A 112 10.59 0.92 9.02
C LEU A 112 12.08 1.03 8.69
N LYS A 113 12.86 1.46 9.68
CA LYS A 113 14.31 1.51 9.63
C LYS A 113 14.92 1.02 10.93
N LEU A 114 16.03 0.30 10.81
CA LEU A 114 16.86 -0.04 11.96
C LEU A 114 17.55 1.21 12.49
N LYS A 115 17.49 1.43 13.82
CA LYS A 115 18.23 2.52 14.47
C LYS A 115 19.74 2.36 14.27
N ILE A 116 20.47 3.48 14.27
CA ILE A 116 21.94 3.49 14.21
C ILE A 116 22.52 2.79 15.44
N HIS A 117 21.90 3.01 16.60
CA HIS A 117 22.26 2.40 17.87
C HIS A 117 21.04 1.70 18.48
N PRO A 118 20.70 0.47 18.04
CA PRO A 118 19.63 -0.29 18.68
C PRO A 118 20.03 -0.62 20.12
N THR A 119 19.05 -0.68 21.02
CA THR A 119 19.30 -1.07 22.42
C THR A 119 19.83 -2.51 22.50
N LYS A 120 20.59 -2.83 23.55
CA LYS A 120 21.24 -4.15 23.77
C LYS A 120 20.26 -5.31 24.00
N ALA A 121 18.96 -5.13 23.79
CA ALA A 121 17.94 -6.14 24.05
C ALA A 121 18.02 -7.33 23.07
N LEU A 122 18.56 -7.11 21.85
CA LEU A 122 18.65 -8.14 20.82
C LEU A 122 20.09 -8.60 20.59
N SER A 123 20.24 -9.87 20.20
CA SER A 123 21.53 -10.41 19.74
C SER A 123 21.99 -9.75 18.43
N GLU A 124 23.31 -9.73 18.20
CA GLU A 124 23.89 -9.21 16.96
C GLU A 124 23.36 -9.96 15.71
N GLU A 125 23.11 -11.27 15.84
CA GLU A 125 22.51 -12.08 14.78
C GLU A 125 21.11 -11.58 14.43
N ASN A 126 20.26 -11.32 15.43
CA ASN A 126 18.90 -10.80 15.21
C ASN A 126 18.94 -9.43 14.54
N ILE A 127 19.82 -8.53 14.99
CA ILE A 127 19.99 -7.20 14.37
C ILE A 127 20.42 -7.34 12.90
N ARG A 128 21.33 -8.28 12.61
CA ARG A 128 21.77 -8.57 11.23
C ARG A 128 20.63 -9.12 10.37
N ASN A 129 19.83 -10.06 10.89
CA ASN A 129 18.69 -10.63 10.17
C ASN A 129 17.62 -9.58 9.87
N ILE A 130 17.30 -8.71 10.85
CA ILE A 130 16.39 -7.56 10.66
C ILE A 130 16.92 -6.65 9.55
N ARG A 131 18.21 -6.32 9.58
CA ARG A 131 18.83 -5.48 8.54
C ARG A 131 18.70 -6.11 7.16
N VAL A 132 19.04 -7.39 7.02
CA VAL A 132 18.89 -8.13 5.76
C VAL A 132 17.44 -8.07 5.25
N TYR A 133 16.46 -8.27 6.14
CA TYR A 133 15.05 -8.16 5.78
C TYR A 133 14.70 -6.77 5.25
N LEU A 134 15.02 -5.71 6.01
CA LEU A 134 14.71 -4.32 5.63
C LEU A 134 15.42 -3.89 4.34
N ASP A 135 16.67 -4.32 4.11
CA ASP A 135 17.45 -3.98 2.91
C ASP A 135 16.97 -4.76 1.68
N SER A 136 16.53 -6.02 1.86
CA SER A 136 16.03 -6.88 0.76
C SER A 136 14.63 -6.50 0.28
N CYS A 137 13.82 -5.88 1.15
CA CYS A 137 12.42 -5.57 0.90
C CYS A 137 12.24 -4.08 0.57
N GLY A 138 12.39 -3.72 -0.71
CA GLY A 138 12.31 -2.32 -1.15
C GLY A 138 11.02 -1.57 -0.76
N SER A 139 9.85 -2.21 -0.82
CA SER A 139 8.54 -1.58 -0.56
C SER A 139 7.68 -2.26 0.51
N ALA A 140 8.10 -3.42 1.04
CA ALA A 140 7.24 -4.24 1.91
C ALA A 140 7.05 -3.67 3.33
N HIS A 141 7.78 -2.62 3.70
CA HIS A 141 7.67 -1.93 4.99
C HIS A 141 7.21 -0.50 4.82
N HIS A 142 6.38 -0.22 3.81
CA HIS A 142 5.82 1.11 3.64
C HIS A 142 4.46 1.19 4.32
N PHE A 143 4.23 2.34 4.93
CA PHE A 143 2.96 2.73 5.52
C PHE A 143 2.61 4.12 5.02
N THR A 144 1.44 4.25 4.42
CA THR A 144 0.96 5.50 3.84
C THR A 144 -0.42 5.81 4.39
N ILE A 145 -0.64 7.07 4.77
CA ILE A 145 -1.95 7.59 5.13
C ILE A 145 -2.28 8.73 4.17
N PHE A 146 -3.45 8.67 3.54
CA PHE A 146 -4.08 9.84 2.94
C PHE A 146 -5.15 10.33 3.91
N MET A 147 -5.08 11.58 4.36
CA MET A 147 -6.06 12.18 5.26
C MET A 147 -6.61 13.50 4.69
N LYS A 148 -7.86 13.85 4.97
CA LYS A 148 -8.43 15.15 4.58
C LYS A 148 -7.62 16.31 5.18
N PRO A 149 -7.59 17.50 4.54
CA PRO A 149 -6.71 18.61 4.95
C PRO A 149 -7.07 19.25 6.28
N ASP A 150 -8.29 19.03 6.78
CA ASP A 150 -8.75 19.43 8.11
C ASP A 150 -8.28 18.48 9.23
N LEU A 151 -7.62 17.37 8.87
CA LEU A 151 -7.04 16.40 9.80
C LEU A 151 -5.51 16.49 9.82
N ASN A 152 -4.93 16.10 10.94
CA ASN A 152 -3.49 15.89 11.11
C ASN A 152 -3.19 14.48 11.65
N LEU A 153 -1.91 14.11 11.66
CA LEU A 153 -1.48 12.78 12.14
C LEU A 153 -1.90 12.51 13.61
N PRO A 154 -1.76 13.45 14.57
CA PRO A 154 -2.32 13.30 15.91
C PRO A 154 -3.83 12.94 15.95
N ASP A 155 -4.66 13.54 15.11
CA ASP A 155 -6.10 13.20 15.03
C ASP A 155 -6.29 11.74 14.62
N VAL A 156 -5.55 11.29 13.60
CA VAL A 156 -5.58 9.89 13.13
C VAL A 156 -5.16 8.93 14.25
N LEU A 157 -4.07 9.23 14.94
CA LEU A 157 -3.57 8.37 16.03
C LEU A 157 -4.51 8.34 17.23
N THR A 158 -5.14 9.48 17.56
CA THR A 158 -6.15 9.55 18.62
C THR A 158 -7.31 8.62 18.31
N TYR A 159 -7.83 8.68 17.08
CA TYR A 159 -8.88 7.77 16.61
C TYR A 159 -8.45 6.30 16.67
N LEU A 160 -7.26 5.96 16.15
CA LEU A 160 -6.74 4.59 16.18
C LEU A 160 -6.61 4.03 17.60
N ASN A 161 -6.19 4.87 18.56
CA ASN A 161 -6.10 4.49 19.96
C ASN A 161 -7.48 4.29 20.62
N GLN A 162 -8.50 5.05 20.22
CA GLN A 162 -9.86 4.92 20.73
C GLN A 162 -10.56 3.65 20.23
N VAL A 163 -10.46 3.35 18.94
CA VAL A 163 -11.11 2.16 18.35
C VAL A 163 -10.33 0.87 18.61
N GLY A 164 -9.05 0.98 18.96
CA GLY A 164 -8.16 -0.13 19.34
C GLY A 164 -7.67 -0.96 18.15
N SER A 165 -8.58 -1.55 17.38
CA SER A 165 -8.25 -2.37 16.21
C SER A 165 -9.15 -2.02 15.03
N LEU A 166 -8.54 -1.67 13.90
CA LEU A 166 -9.26 -1.47 12.65
C LEU A 166 -9.43 -2.79 11.89
N LYS A 167 -10.64 -3.01 11.37
CA LYS A 167 -10.86 -4.03 10.34
C LYS A 167 -10.31 -3.52 9.01
N SER A 168 -9.66 -4.39 8.25
CA SER A 168 -9.30 -4.07 6.88
C SER A 168 -10.55 -3.91 6.03
N ASP A 169 -10.49 -3.19 4.91
CA ASP A 169 -11.65 -3.00 4.03
C ASP A 169 -12.22 -4.33 3.49
N LYS A 170 -11.41 -5.40 3.50
CA LYS A 170 -11.84 -6.76 3.16
C LYS A 170 -12.65 -7.44 4.27
N ASP A 171 -12.46 -7.05 5.53
CA ASP A 171 -13.09 -7.69 6.70
C ASP A 171 -14.28 -6.89 7.26
N VAL A 172 -14.49 -5.67 6.77
CA VAL A 172 -15.71 -4.89 7.04
C VAL A 172 -16.92 -5.65 6.49
N ASP A 173 -18.09 -5.55 7.12
CA ASP A 173 -19.32 -6.20 6.67
C ASP A 173 -19.77 -5.73 5.25
N ASP A 174 -20.47 -6.60 4.49
CA ASP A 174 -20.88 -6.31 3.11
C ASP A 174 -21.84 -5.11 3.01
N ASP A 175 -22.81 -4.98 3.92
CA ASP A 175 -23.79 -3.90 3.89
C ASP A 175 -23.11 -2.54 4.14
N ILE A 176 -22.15 -2.55 5.08
CA ILE A 176 -21.34 -1.38 5.41
C ILE A 176 -20.39 -1.04 4.28
N CYS A 177 -19.74 -2.04 3.68
CA CYS A 177 -18.89 -1.85 2.51
C CYS A 177 -19.67 -1.23 1.35
N LYS A 178 -20.89 -1.68 1.10
CA LYS A 178 -21.74 -1.14 0.04
C LYS A 178 -21.98 0.36 0.26
N ILE A 179 -22.37 0.76 1.46
CA ILE A 179 -22.61 2.18 1.81
C ILE A 179 -21.33 3.01 1.70
N ASN A 180 -20.22 2.49 2.21
CA ASN A 180 -18.93 3.17 2.16
C ASN A 180 -18.31 3.23 0.75
N SER A 181 -18.66 2.29 -0.14
CA SER A 181 -18.17 2.27 -1.51
C SER A 181 -18.54 3.54 -2.28
N GLU A 182 -19.67 4.16 -1.96
CA GLU A 182 -20.18 5.37 -2.60
C GLU A 182 -19.72 6.67 -1.93
N ARG A 183 -18.87 6.58 -0.88
CA ARG A 183 -18.35 7.73 -0.14
C ARG A 183 -16.86 7.88 -0.35
N LEU A 184 -16.32 9.06 -0.07
CA LEU A 184 -14.87 9.24 0.04
C LEU A 184 -14.42 9.06 1.49
N PRO A 185 -13.36 8.28 1.77
CA PRO A 185 -12.87 8.14 3.13
C PRO A 185 -12.27 9.46 3.62
N ARG A 186 -12.46 9.78 4.90
CA ARG A 186 -11.73 10.87 5.57
C ARG A 186 -10.25 10.51 5.72
N ILE A 187 -9.97 9.24 5.97
CA ILE A 187 -8.62 8.68 6.05
C ILE A 187 -8.56 7.37 5.26
N LEU A 188 -7.56 7.23 4.40
CA LEU A 188 -7.23 5.98 3.71
C LEU A 188 -5.81 5.56 4.10
N ILE A 189 -5.70 4.45 4.81
CA ILE A 189 -4.42 3.87 5.22
C ILE A 189 -4.07 2.73 4.28
N LEU A 190 -2.83 2.71 3.81
CA LEU A 190 -2.28 1.69 2.94
C LEU A 190 -1.00 1.15 3.55
N ILE A 191 -0.94 -0.18 3.69
CA ILE A 191 0.21 -0.88 4.25
C ILE A 191 0.60 -2.04 3.33
N SER A 192 1.88 -2.11 2.96
CA SER A 192 2.36 -3.16 2.06
C SER A 192 2.26 -4.56 2.69
N ASN A 193 2.42 -4.65 4.01
CA ASN A 193 2.28 -5.87 4.79
C ASN A 193 1.44 -5.61 6.06
N PRO A 194 0.18 -6.10 6.12
CA PRO A 194 -0.73 -5.86 7.24
C PRO A 194 -0.18 -6.30 8.60
N LYS A 195 0.72 -7.29 8.65
CA LYS A 195 1.28 -7.74 9.93
C LYS A 195 2.12 -6.66 10.63
N PHE A 196 2.59 -5.65 9.90
CA PHE A 196 3.31 -4.51 10.48
C PHE A 196 2.41 -3.37 10.95
N PHE A 197 1.07 -3.46 10.80
CA PHE A 197 0.17 -2.38 11.19
C PHE A 197 0.37 -2.00 12.67
N LYS A 198 0.44 -3.00 13.56
CA LYS A 198 0.72 -2.78 14.99
C LYS A 198 2.06 -2.08 15.22
N CYS A 199 3.11 -2.48 14.49
CA CYS A 199 4.43 -1.88 14.59
C CYS A 199 4.40 -0.40 14.20
N PHE A 200 3.77 -0.07 13.06
CA PHE A 200 3.61 1.33 12.64
C PHE A 200 2.79 2.14 13.63
N HIS A 201 1.65 1.62 14.06
CA HIS A 201 0.80 2.31 15.02
C HIS A 201 1.58 2.63 16.30
N LYS A 202 2.32 1.66 16.86
CA LYS A 202 3.09 1.87 18.08
C LYS A 202 4.21 2.89 17.91
N LEU A 203 4.99 2.80 16.84
CA LEU A 203 6.07 3.74 16.57
C LEU A 203 5.54 5.14 16.27
N LEU A 204 4.46 5.28 15.50
CA LEU A 204 3.84 6.58 15.22
C LEU A 204 3.33 7.23 16.50
N SER A 205 2.64 6.48 17.38
CA SER A 205 2.19 6.99 18.68
C SER A 205 3.34 7.36 19.62
N PHE A 206 4.50 6.69 19.50
CA PHE A 206 5.69 7.03 20.27
C PHE A 206 6.37 8.32 19.76
N TYR A 207 6.49 8.48 18.44
CA TYR A 207 7.18 9.62 17.82
C TYR A 207 6.29 10.84 17.56
N SER A 208 4.96 10.70 17.63
CA SER A 208 4.01 11.80 17.36
C SER A 208 4.22 13.01 18.27
N ASN A 209 4.69 12.79 19.50
CA ASN A 209 4.94 13.85 20.48
C ASN A 209 6.34 14.50 20.33
N ASN A 210 7.27 13.89 19.60
CA ASN A 210 8.70 14.21 19.67
C ASN A 210 9.36 14.36 18.29
N SER A 211 8.98 15.36 17.51
CA SER A 211 9.79 15.75 16.32
C SER A 211 9.82 14.72 15.18
N LEU A 212 8.71 14.01 14.92
CA LEU A 212 8.53 13.60 13.53
C LEU A 212 8.33 14.91 12.75
N GLU A 213 9.31 15.35 11.96
CA GLU A 213 9.13 16.47 11.02
C GLU A 213 8.03 16.07 10.04
N THR A 214 6.78 16.31 10.43
CA THR A 214 5.58 15.89 9.70
C THR A 214 5.61 16.46 8.29
N SER A 215 6.22 17.63 8.09
CA SER A 215 6.48 18.24 6.78
C SER A 215 7.33 17.36 5.86
N SER A 216 8.40 16.73 6.36
CA SER A 216 9.30 15.89 5.55
C SER A 216 8.67 14.55 5.11
N CYS A 217 7.65 14.12 5.85
CA CYS A 217 6.92 12.88 5.60
C CYS A 217 5.55 13.13 4.94
N SER A 218 5.11 14.39 4.83
CA SER A 218 3.80 14.75 4.31
C SER A 218 3.86 15.60 3.05
N ARG A 219 2.93 15.36 2.14
CA ARG A 219 2.79 16.14 0.90
C ARG A 219 1.32 16.22 0.52
N LYS A 220 0.92 17.32 -0.09
CA LYS A 220 -0.44 17.49 -0.59
C LYS A 220 -0.64 16.71 -1.89
N TYR A 221 -1.73 15.96 -1.93
CA TYR A 221 -2.19 15.22 -3.09
C TYR A 221 -3.64 15.59 -3.39
N ARG A 222 -4.04 15.43 -4.64
CA ARG A 222 -5.42 15.53 -5.09
C ARG A 222 -5.90 14.13 -5.45
N LEU A 223 -7.01 13.70 -4.87
CA LEU A 223 -7.78 12.55 -5.33
C LEU A 223 -8.53 12.97 -6.59
N ILE A 224 -8.02 12.57 -7.75
CA ILE A 224 -8.66 12.85 -9.04
C ILE A 224 -10.01 12.15 -9.12
N GLY A 225 -10.08 10.91 -8.64
CA GLY A 225 -11.34 10.24 -8.44
C GLY A 225 -11.19 8.88 -7.79
N LYS A 226 -12.29 8.43 -7.21
CA LYS A 226 -12.51 7.07 -6.74
C LYS A 226 -13.42 6.38 -7.76
N VAL A 227 -13.04 5.21 -8.23
CA VAL A 227 -13.89 4.39 -9.11
C VAL A 227 -14.26 3.10 -8.42
N ILE A 228 -15.51 2.66 -8.58
CA ILE A 228 -15.98 1.39 -8.04
C ILE A 228 -16.57 0.54 -9.15
N GLN A 229 -16.49 -0.79 -9.02
CA GLN A 229 -17.08 -1.71 -9.98
C GLN A 229 -18.61 -1.57 -9.99
N LYS A 230 -19.19 -1.44 -11.18
CA LYS A 230 -20.65 -1.47 -11.33
C LYS A 230 -21.20 -2.83 -10.94
N GLN A 231 -22.23 -2.83 -10.08
CA GLN A 231 -22.94 -4.06 -9.70
C GLN A 231 -23.64 -4.70 -10.90
N SER A 232 -24.12 -3.89 -11.85
CA SER A 232 -24.79 -4.32 -13.08
C SER A 232 -23.84 -4.78 -14.19
N SER A 233 -22.52 -4.78 -13.97
CA SER A 233 -21.53 -5.06 -14.99
C SER A 233 -21.66 -6.47 -15.57
N LYS A 234 -22.27 -6.65 -16.74
CA LYS A 234 -22.41 -7.98 -17.36
C LYS A 234 -21.05 -8.62 -17.69
N TYR A 235 -20.04 -7.78 -17.94
CA TYR A 235 -18.69 -8.21 -18.28
C TYR A 235 -17.96 -8.86 -17.09
N ILE A 236 -18.20 -8.41 -15.86
CA ILE A 236 -17.48 -8.86 -14.65
C ILE A 236 -18.37 -9.68 -13.71
N TYR A 237 -19.68 -9.44 -13.70
CA TYR A 237 -20.63 -10.00 -12.72
C TYR A 237 -20.80 -11.53 -12.82
N ASN A 238 -20.50 -12.15 -13.95
CA ASN A 238 -20.72 -13.59 -14.17
C ASN A 238 -19.64 -14.50 -13.53
N ILE A 239 -18.93 -13.99 -12.52
CA ILE A 239 -17.78 -14.63 -11.91
C ILE A 239 -18.07 -14.86 -10.43
N LYS A 240 -18.24 -16.15 -10.06
CA LYS A 240 -18.41 -16.58 -8.66
C LYS A 240 -17.31 -15.98 -7.78
N GLY A 241 -17.71 -15.39 -6.65
CA GLY A 241 -16.78 -14.84 -5.65
C GLY A 241 -16.37 -13.38 -5.87
N THR A 242 -16.97 -12.66 -6.82
CA THR A 242 -16.77 -11.20 -6.92
C THR A 242 -17.82 -10.46 -6.10
N ILE A 243 -17.37 -9.54 -5.24
CA ILE A 243 -18.23 -8.63 -4.47
C ILE A 243 -18.00 -7.22 -5.04
N PRO A 244 -18.81 -6.75 -6.03
CA PRO A 244 -18.48 -5.55 -6.82
C PRO A 244 -18.25 -4.30 -5.98
N HIS A 245 -19.03 -4.10 -4.91
CA HIS A 245 -18.91 -2.93 -4.05
C HIS A 245 -17.63 -2.91 -3.19
N ARG A 246 -16.88 -4.01 -3.14
CA ARG A 246 -15.54 -4.07 -2.54
C ARG A 246 -14.41 -3.83 -3.53
N ASN A 247 -14.72 -3.69 -4.82
CA ASN A 247 -13.74 -3.40 -5.86
C ASN A 247 -13.70 -1.90 -6.11
N CYS A 248 -12.67 -1.26 -5.56
CA CYS A 248 -12.48 0.17 -5.58
C CYS A 248 -11.04 0.54 -5.98
N VAL A 249 -10.88 1.61 -6.74
CA VAL A 249 -9.58 2.18 -7.10
C VAL A 249 -9.59 3.67 -6.85
N TYR A 250 -8.52 4.16 -6.23
CA TYR A 250 -8.28 5.57 -5.95
C TYR A 250 -7.16 6.09 -6.84
N PHE A 251 -7.38 7.22 -7.49
CA PHE A 251 -6.40 7.88 -8.32
C PHE A 251 -5.92 9.17 -7.68
N PHE A 252 -4.67 9.19 -7.23
CA PHE A 252 -4.07 10.36 -6.59
C PHE A 252 -3.00 10.99 -7.48
N ILE A 253 -2.93 12.32 -7.50
CA ILE A 253 -1.82 13.07 -8.09
C ILE A 253 -1.20 14.01 -7.05
N PRO A 254 0.12 14.28 -7.10
CA PRO A 254 0.69 15.36 -6.30
C PRO A 254 0.09 16.70 -6.71
N LEU A 255 -0.21 17.56 -5.73
CA LEU A 255 -0.81 18.88 -6.00
C LEU A 255 0.13 19.78 -6.82
N GLU A 256 1.44 19.56 -6.70
CA GLU A 256 2.48 20.29 -7.43
C GLU A 256 2.54 19.98 -8.93
N SER A 257 1.82 18.95 -9.41
CA SER A 257 1.89 18.56 -10.83
C SER A 257 1.23 19.56 -11.79
N GLN A 258 0.55 20.60 -11.29
CA GLN A 258 -0.15 21.69 -12.03
C GLN A 258 -1.14 21.24 -13.12
N ARG A 259 -1.43 19.95 -13.24
CA ARG A 259 -2.41 19.42 -14.18
C ARG A 259 -3.73 19.22 -13.44
N GLU A 260 -4.77 19.93 -13.87
CA GLU A 260 -6.13 19.46 -13.62
C GLU A 260 -6.33 18.21 -14.48
N GLU A 261 -6.33 17.05 -13.82
CA GLU A 261 -6.61 15.78 -14.47
C GLU A 261 -8.00 15.33 -14.06
N CYS A 262 -8.72 14.75 -15.01
CA CYS A 262 -9.94 14.00 -14.74
C CYS A 262 -9.71 12.56 -15.17
N ILE A 263 -10.51 11.64 -14.63
CA ILE A 263 -10.48 10.26 -15.09
C ILE A 263 -11.07 10.23 -16.51
N ASN A 264 -10.20 10.05 -17.50
CA ASN A 264 -10.55 9.94 -18.91
C ASN A 264 -9.70 8.85 -19.60
N ASP A 265 -9.91 8.68 -20.90
CA ASP A 265 -9.22 7.64 -21.68
C ASP A 265 -7.68 7.76 -21.62
N ASP A 266 -7.16 8.97 -21.86
CA ASP A 266 -5.72 9.23 -21.84
C ASP A 266 -5.12 8.99 -20.44
N PHE A 267 -5.85 9.36 -19.39
CA PHE A 267 -5.42 9.15 -18.02
C PHE A 267 -5.34 7.66 -17.67
N ILE A 268 -6.40 6.89 -17.98
CA ILE A 268 -6.44 5.44 -17.72
C ILE A 268 -5.36 4.70 -18.52
N LYS A 269 -5.13 5.08 -19.78
CA LYS A 269 -4.10 4.47 -20.64
C LYS A 269 -2.69 4.53 -20.05
N ARG A 270 -2.38 5.52 -19.19
CA ARG A 270 -1.08 5.58 -18.47
C ARG A 270 -0.85 4.36 -17.57
N TYR A 271 -1.91 3.64 -17.21
CA TYR A 271 -1.87 2.44 -16.39
C TYR A 271 -1.97 1.13 -17.18
N PHE A 272 -1.74 1.13 -18.50
CA PHE A 272 -1.78 -0.12 -19.29
C PHE A 272 -0.82 -1.20 -18.75
N PHE A 273 0.33 -0.80 -18.19
CA PHE A 273 1.27 -1.73 -17.57
C PHE A 273 0.67 -2.51 -16.39
N VAL A 274 -0.37 -1.97 -15.75
CA VAL A 274 -1.11 -2.66 -14.68
C VAL A 274 -1.86 -3.84 -15.29
N PHE A 275 -2.54 -3.62 -16.42
CA PHE A 275 -3.22 -4.68 -17.17
C PHE A 275 -2.25 -5.81 -17.57
N GLU A 276 -1.06 -5.48 -18.09
CA GLU A 276 -0.06 -6.48 -18.49
C GLU A 276 0.44 -7.36 -17.34
N LYS A 277 0.42 -6.85 -16.10
CA LYS A 277 0.89 -7.56 -14.91
C LYS A 277 -0.18 -8.42 -14.23
N MET A 278 -1.45 -8.31 -14.64
CA MET A 278 -2.55 -9.03 -13.99
C MET A 278 -2.53 -10.52 -14.36
N LYS A 279 -2.55 -11.38 -13.35
CA LYS A 279 -2.63 -12.83 -13.51
C LYS A 279 -4.09 -13.29 -13.49
N LEU A 280 -4.75 -13.28 -14.64
CA LEU A 280 -6.17 -13.63 -14.75
C LEU A 280 -6.50 -15.09 -14.40
N GLU A 281 -5.51 -15.98 -14.54
CA GLU A 281 -5.63 -17.42 -14.28
C GLU A 281 -5.45 -17.79 -12.81
N ASN A 282 -4.76 -16.95 -12.03
CA ASN A 282 -4.52 -17.14 -10.60
C ASN A 282 -4.65 -15.77 -9.90
N PRO A 283 -5.87 -15.26 -9.73
CA PRO A 283 -6.08 -13.97 -9.10
C PRO A 283 -5.61 -14.04 -7.66
N SER A 284 -4.60 -13.24 -7.30
CA SER A 284 -4.20 -13.12 -5.90
C SER A 284 -5.17 -12.18 -5.22
N SER A 285 -6.05 -12.67 -4.34
CA SER A 285 -6.83 -11.77 -3.49
C SER A 285 -5.85 -10.90 -2.72
N ASP A 286 -5.87 -9.58 -2.94
CA ASP A 286 -4.87 -8.69 -2.35
C ASP A 286 -4.90 -8.77 -0.82
N HIS A 287 -3.72 -8.66 -0.23
CA HIS A 287 -3.45 -8.97 1.16
C HIS A 287 -3.92 -7.85 2.10
N HIS A 288 -5.23 -7.63 2.28
CA HIS A 288 -5.80 -6.79 3.36
C HIS A 288 -5.05 -5.45 3.57
N ARG A 289 -4.61 -4.82 2.48
CA ARG A 289 -3.60 -3.76 2.50
C ARG A 289 -4.19 -2.37 2.77
N SER A 290 -5.50 -2.25 2.74
CA SER A 290 -6.21 -0.98 2.90
C SER A 290 -7.12 -0.98 4.11
N TYR A 291 -7.15 0.18 4.77
CA TYR A 291 -8.05 0.49 5.87
C TYR A 291 -8.61 1.88 5.61
N SER A 292 -9.91 1.96 5.35
CA SER A 292 -10.62 3.20 5.09
C SER A 292 -11.41 3.62 6.33
N ILE A 293 -11.32 4.89 6.70
CA ILE A 293 -12.09 5.50 7.80
C ILE A 293 -12.96 6.60 7.18
N TYR A 294 -14.27 6.47 7.37
CA TYR A 294 -15.26 7.39 6.79
C TYR A 294 -15.84 8.36 7.83
N ASP A 295 -15.80 7.98 9.10
CA ASP A 295 -16.26 8.78 10.23
C ASP A 295 -15.22 8.71 11.36
N MET A 296 -14.97 9.84 12.01
CA MET A 296 -14.05 9.94 13.15
C MET A 296 -14.74 9.64 14.49
N GLU A 297 -16.07 9.50 14.51
CA GLU A 297 -16.89 9.26 15.70
C GLU A 297 -17.17 7.76 15.96
N CYS A 298 -17.04 6.91 14.94
CA CYS A 298 -17.30 5.48 15.04
C CYS A 298 -16.23 4.63 14.36
N ALA A 299 -16.18 3.34 14.70
CA ALA A 299 -15.31 2.38 14.03
C ALA A 299 -15.66 2.29 12.53
N ASN A 300 -14.69 1.90 11.70
CA ASN A 300 -14.88 1.87 10.25
C ASN A 300 -15.84 0.78 9.75
N ASP A 301 -16.13 -0.19 10.60
CA ASP A 301 -17.15 -1.22 10.41
C ASP A 301 -18.47 -0.86 11.12
N GLN A 302 -18.69 0.43 11.39
CA GLN A 302 -19.94 0.96 11.92
C GLN A 302 -20.38 2.15 11.08
N ILE A 303 -21.69 2.35 10.97
CA ILE A 303 -22.27 3.48 10.24
C ILE A 303 -22.85 4.44 11.26
N ASN A 304 -22.28 5.64 11.34
CA ASN A 304 -22.91 6.76 12.02
C ASN A 304 -23.81 7.51 11.02
N ILE A 305 -25.08 7.12 10.95
CA ILE A 305 -26.06 7.68 9.99
C ILE A 305 -26.44 9.13 10.34
N LYS A 306 -26.07 9.63 11.53
CA LYS A 306 -26.48 10.95 12.04
C LYS A 306 -25.98 12.16 11.22
N ALA A 307 -25.06 11.97 10.28
CA ALA A 307 -24.51 13.04 9.44
C ALA A 307 -25.14 13.16 8.03
N ILE A 308 -25.97 12.21 7.59
CA ILE A 308 -26.52 12.23 6.21
C ILE A 308 -27.66 13.26 6.08
N ASP A 309 -28.39 13.53 7.18
CA ASP A 309 -29.49 14.50 7.17
C ASP A 309 -29.01 15.96 7.09
N TYR A 310 -27.75 16.25 7.44
CA TYR A 310 -27.16 17.60 7.37
C TYR A 310 -26.46 17.93 6.04
N LEU A 311 -26.25 16.94 5.16
CA LEU A 311 -25.66 17.15 3.82
C LEU A 311 -26.72 17.25 2.71
N ASN A 312 -27.97 16.92 3.04
CA ASN A 312 -29.14 17.01 2.15
C ASN A 312 -30.13 18.11 2.58
N SER A 313 -29.75 19.00 3.51
CA SER A 313 -30.55 20.16 3.94
C SER A 313 -30.00 21.49 3.45
#